data_AF-A0ABD6WI31-F1
#
_entry.id   AF-A0ABD6WI31-F1
#
_cell.length_a   1.000
_cell.length_b   1.000
_cell.length_c   1.000
_cell.angle_alpha   90.00
_cell.angle_beta   90.00
_cell.angle_gamma   90.00
#
_symmetry.space_group_name_H-M   'P 1'
#
loop_
_entity.id
_entity.type
_entity.pdbx_description
1 polymer ?
#
loop_
_entity_poly.entity_id
_entity_poly.type
_entity_poly.pdbx_seq_one_letter_code
_entity_poly.pdbx_strand_id
1 'polypeptide(L)' 'MPDRPRLTPAVADLRRAVRESLDELDPGALVLVALSGGADSLALAAAVAFEAPRGGRRAGAVIVDHGLQEASAEVARR' A
#
# COMPACT_ATOMS: atom_id res chain seq x y z
N MET A 1 -17.13 2.37 -13.85
CA MET A 1 -15.86 3.08 -13.53
C MET A 1 -15.53 2.74 -12.09
N PRO A 2 -14.34 2.20 -11.76
CA PRO A 2 -14.01 2.03 -10.35
C PRO A 2 -14.06 3.42 -9.69
N ASP A 3 -14.72 3.49 -8.53
CA ASP A 3 -14.85 4.73 -7.79
C ASP A 3 -13.43 5.23 -7.47
N ARG A 4 -13.09 6.41 -8.01
CA ARG A 4 -11.76 6.98 -7.86
C ARG A 4 -11.83 7.93 -6.68
N PRO A 5 -11.30 7.56 -5.50
CA PRO A 5 -11.41 8.41 -4.33
C PRO A 5 -10.85 9.81 -4.64
N ARG A 6 -11.51 10.83 -4.09
CA ARG A 6 -11.15 12.23 -4.32
C ARG A 6 -9.71 12.47 -3.85
N LEU A 7 -8.96 13.27 -4.61
CA LEU A 7 -7.63 13.74 -4.21
C LEU A 7 -7.79 14.84 -3.16
N THR A 8 -7.99 14.44 -1.90
CA THR A 8 -7.95 15.38 -0.77
C THR A 8 -6.50 15.80 -0.51
N PRO A 9 -6.25 16.92 0.20
CA PRO A 9 -4.90 17.32 0.60
C PRO A 9 -4.14 16.19 1.31
N ALA A 10 -4.77 15.50 2.26
CA ALA A 10 -4.16 14.36 2.96
C ALA A 10 -3.75 13.21 2.02
N VAL A 11 -4.58 12.89 1.02
CA VAL A 11 -4.23 11.86 0.02
C VAL A 11 -3.09 12.33 -0.88
N ALA A 12 -3.07 13.61 -1.25
CA ALA A 12 -1.98 14.18 -2.04
C ALA A 12 -0.64 14.15 -1.29
N ASP A 13 -0.65 14.53 -0.01
CA ASP A 13 0.53 14.52 0.84
C ASP A 13 1.06 13.11 1.05
N LEU A 14 0.18 12.14 1.34
CA LEU A 14 0.58 10.74 1.47
C LEU A 14 1.21 10.20 0.19
N ARG A 15 0.61 10.49 -0.97
CA ARG A 15 1.14 10.05 -2.26
C ARG A 15 2.48 10.70 -2.59
N ARG A 16 2.66 11.97 -2.26
CA ARG A 16 3.94 12.67 -2.41
C ARG A 16 5.01 12.03 -1.54
N ALA A 17 4.73 11.83 -0.25
CA ALA A 17 5.66 11.19 0.68
C ALA A 17 6.04 9.78 0.23
N VAL A 18 5.06 8.97 -0.20
CA VAL A 18 5.34 7.63 -0.75
C VAL A 18 6.22 7.70 -1.98
N ARG A 19 5.94 8.60 -2.94
CA ARG A 19 6.77 8.74 -4.14
C ARG A 19 8.21 9.09 -3.79
N GLU A 20 8.40 10.06 -2.90
CA GLU A 20 9.72 10.48 -2.43
C GLU A 20 10.50 9.30 -1.84
N SER A 21 9.87 8.46 -1.00
CA SER A 21 10.49 7.25 -0.46
C SER A 21 10.76 6.18 -1.53
N LEU A 22 9.89 6.05 -2.53
CA LEU A 22 10.06 5.07 -3.59
C LEU A 22 11.19 5.45 -4.54
N ASP A 23 11.46 6.73 -4.75
CA ASP A 23 12.49 7.21 -5.67
C ASP A 23 13.91 6.82 -5.26
N GLU A 24 14.10 6.42 -3.99
CA GLU A 24 15.35 5.84 -3.48
C GLU A 24 15.59 4.38 -3.92
N LEU A 25 14.57 3.71 -4.48
CA LEU A 25 14.64 2.30 -4.89
C LEU A 25 14.92 2.15 -6.38
N ASP A 26 15.63 1.09 -6.77
CA ASP A 26 15.85 0.78 -8.19
C ASP A 26 14.53 0.51 -8.94
N PRO A 27 14.46 0.84 -10.25
CA PRO A 27 13.39 0.35 -11.11
C PRO A 27 13.26 -1.18 -11.04
N GLY A 28 12.03 -1.69 -11.07
CA GLY A 28 11.74 -3.13 -10.96
C GLY A 28 11.74 -3.70 -9.53
N ALA A 29 12.17 -2.92 -8.53
CA ALA A 29 12.09 -3.29 -7.12
C ALA A 29 10.66 -3.71 -6.72
N LEU A 30 10.55 -4.68 -5.81
CA LEU A 30 9.29 -5.09 -5.21
C LEU A 30 9.11 -4.38 -3.86
N VAL A 31 8.04 -3.61 -3.75
CA VAL A 31 7.65 -2.91 -2.51
C VAL A 31 6.53 -3.71 -1.85
N LEU A 32 6.73 -4.12 -0.60
CA LEU A 32 5.74 -4.84 0.18
C LEU A 32 5.23 -3.95 1.33
N VAL A 33 3.91 -3.83 1.45
CA VAL A 33 3.26 -3.12 2.56
C VAL A 33 2.64 -4.14 3.51
N ALA A 34 3.05 -4.12 4.77
CA ALA A 34 2.42 -4.92 5.81
C ALA A 34 1.03 -4.34 6.16
N LEU A 35 0.00 -5.17 6.11
CA LEU A 35 -1.38 -4.83 6.44
C LEU A 35 -1.73 -5.43 7.80
N SER A 36 -2.02 -4.55 8.77
CA SER A 36 -2.58 -4.90 10.08
C SER A 36 -4.11 -4.88 10.10
N GLY A 37 -4.74 -4.31 9.06
CA GLY A 37 -6.18 -4.07 8.98
C GLY A 37 -6.60 -2.67 9.47
N GLY A 38 -5.67 -1.87 10.00
CA GLY A 38 -5.91 -0.48 10.38
C GLY A 38 -5.97 0.48 9.18
N ALA A 39 -6.66 1.62 9.36
CA ALA A 39 -6.84 2.64 8.32
C ALA A 39 -5.50 3.17 7.76
N ASP A 40 -4.50 3.35 8.61
CA ASP A 40 -3.18 3.86 8.20
C ASP A 40 -2.46 2.87 7.28
N SER A 41 -2.47 1.58 7.62
CA SER A 41 -1.85 0.53 6.79
C SER A 41 -2.54 0.39 5.42
N LEU A 42 -3.87 0.54 5.39
CA LEU A 42 -4.66 0.54 4.16
C LEU A 42 -4.40 1.79 3.31
N ALA A 43 -4.28 2.96 3.94
CA ALA A 43 -3.95 4.20 3.24
C ALA A 43 -2.56 4.12 2.60
N LEU A 44 -1.56 3.62 3.35
CA LEU A 44 -0.22 3.40 2.84
C LEU A 44 -0.21 2.40 1.67
N ALA A 45 -0.92 1.28 1.81
CA ALA A 45 -1.04 0.29 0.73
C ALA A 45 -1.68 0.87 -0.53
N ALA A 46 -2.73 1.69 -0.39
CA ALA A 46 -3.38 2.37 -1.51
C ALA A 46 -2.44 3.36 -2.21
N ALA A 47 -1.67 4.14 -1.44
CA ALA A 47 -0.70 5.07 -1.99
C ALA A 47 0.46 4.36 -2.72
N VAL A 48 1.00 3.29 -2.15
CA VAL A 48 2.05 2.46 -2.77
C VAL A 48 1.55 1.79 -4.05
N ALA A 49 0.34 1.23 -4.03
CA ALA A 49 -0.29 0.64 -5.22
C ALA A 49 -0.50 1.68 -6.34
N PHE A 50 -0.71 2.95 -5.99
CA PHE A 50 -0.81 4.02 -6.97
C PHE A 50 0.55 4.46 -7.53
N GLU A 51 1.54 4.71 -6.67
CA GLU A 51 2.79 5.36 -7.07
C GLU A 51 3.84 4.36 -7.60
N ALA A 52 3.94 3.14 -7.06
CA ALA A 52 5.00 2.21 -7.44
C ALA A 52 5.00 1.83 -8.94
N PRO A 53 3.87 1.46 -9.58
CA PRO A 53 3.86 1.14 -11.01
C PRO A 53 4.22 2.34 -11.88
N ARG A 54 3.91 3.56 -11.44
CA ARG A 54 4.23 4.80 -12.16
C ARG A 54 5.73 5.12 -12.13
N GLY A 55 6.42 4.68 -11.08
CA GLY A 55 7.88 4.72 -10.97
C GLY A 55 8.58 3.48 -11.52
N GLY A 56 7.88 2.58 -12.23
CA GLY A 56 8.46 1.36 -12.79
C GLY A 56 8.78 0.27 -11.74
N ARG A 57 8.16 0.33 -10.56
CA ARG A 57 8.34 -0.62 -9.45
C ARG A 57 7.10 -1.51 -9.31
N ARG A 58 7.28 -2.68 -8.69
CA ARG A 58 6.19 -3.60 -8.36
C ARG A 58 5.71 -3.35 -6.94
N ALA A 59 4.42 -3.58 -6.69
CA ALA A 59 3.82 -3.46 -5.37
C ALA A 59 3.12 -4.75 -4.97
N GLY A 60 3.19 -5.09 -3.69
CA GLY A 60 2.43 -6.15 -3.05
C GLY A 60 2.04 -5.76 -1.63
N ALA A 61 1.06 -6.47 -1.07
CA ALA A 61 0.68 -6.34 0.32
C ALA A 61 0.93 -7.67 1.03
N VAL A 62 1.36 -7.61 2.28
CA VAL A 62 1.56 -8.78 3.15
C VAL A 62 0.62 -8.64 4.32
N ILE A 63 -0.28 -9.59 4.48
CA ILE A 63 -1.23 -9.59 5.59
C ILE A 63 -0.58 -10.32 6.75
N VAL A 64 -0.32 -9.58 7.83
CA VAL A 64 0.29 -10.15 9.03
C VAL A 64 -0.83 -10.56 9.97
N ASP A 65 -1.01 -11.86 10.14
CA ASP A 65 -1.98 -12.40 11.07
C ASP A 65 -1.52 -12.20 12.52
N HIS A 66 -2.12 -11.24 13.21
CA HIS A 66 -1.93 -11.00 14.63
C HIS A 66 -2.96 -11.72 15.51
N GLY A 67 -3.85 -12.54 14.93
CA GLY A 67 -4.93 -13.21 15.65
C GLY A 67 -6.04 -12.28 16.14
N LEU A 68 -6.12 -11.05 15.60
CA LEU A 68 -7.11 -10.05 16.02
C LEU A 68 -8.49 -10.27 15.40
N GLN A 69 -8.58 -10.96 14.26
CA GLN A 69 -9.84 -11.28 13.58
C GLN A 69 -9.93 -12.78 13.38
N GLU A 70 -11.12 -13.36 13.58
CA GLU A 70 -11.32 -14.81 13.52
C GLU A 70 -10.91 -15.43 12.15
N ALA A 71 -10.99 -14.65 11.07
CA ALA A 71 -10.66 -15.08 9.72
C ALA A 71 -9.26 -14.65 9.20
N SER A 72 -8.44 -13.93 9.99
CA SER A 72 -7.17 -13.38 9.48
C SER A 72 -6.15 -14.46 9.08
N ALA A 73 -6.20 -15.64 9.70
CA ALA A 73 -5.34 -16.78 9.36
C ALA A 73 -5.58 -17.36 7.96
N GLU A 74 -6.82 -17.32 7.46
CA GLU A 74 -7.12 -17.76 6.09
C GLU A 74 -6.63 -16.74 5.08
N VAL A 75 -6.82 -15.46 5.39
CA VAL A 75 -6.43 -14.35 4.53
C VAL A 75 -4.91 -14.24 4.41
N ALA A 76 -4.17 -14.41 5.51
CA ALA A 76 -2.70 -14.33 5.52
C ALA A 76 -1.99 -15.48 4.77
N ARG A 77 -2.68 -16.59 4.47
CA ARG A 77 -2.11 -17.75 3.74
C ARG A 77 -2.21 -17.63 2.21
N ARG A 78 -2.82 -16.56 1.70
CA ARG A 78 -3.01 -16.31 0.25
C ARG A 78 -2.03 -15.26 -0.24
#